data_AF-A0A5P9PT14-F1
#
_entry.id   AF-A0A5P9PT14-F1
#
_cell.length_a   1.000
_cell.length_b   1.000
_cell.length_c   1.000
_cell.angle_alpha   90.00
_cell.angle_beta   90.00
_cell.angle_gamma   90.00
#
_symmetry.space_group_name_H-M   'P 1'
#
loop_
_entity.id
_entity.type
_entity.pdbx_description
1 polymer ?
#
loop_
_entity_poly.entity_id
_entity_poly.type
_entity_poly.pdbx_seq_one_letter_code
_entity_poly.pdbx_strand_id
1 'polypeptide(L)'
;MPSLAPRRRWAAAGLAVATVATGLSVAVASAESPGVAALPDGFRSVGYMPSWSGNVNSIQYGKLTHINYAFVLPNSNGSLQAVPDPGKLSSLVTQGHNNGVKVSLAIGGWNDGNDSAFEALAANSGSRTTFVNSVVNVVNQYNLDGVDIDWEYPDPGTSGNNFTALMQQLSTAMHSRGKLLTAAVVSGGNTANGVQPAVFGYVDWLNIMAYDGGSPHANYDWSIASANEWKSRGLPAAKTVLGVPFYSRPGYLTYAQLVAMDPANANRDCVNANGAQQCYNGIPTIKRKTEWALANAGGMMNWELSQDSAGSTSLVSAIYDAASGGSGGKTGQITGYGGKCVDVAGAATANGTPIQLWTCNGSAAQQWTSTGGTLRALGKCLDVTSAGTANGTPIQLWDCNGTGAQTWTATGGALRNPASGRCLDATGPSSGDGTRLQIWDCAGSGNQLWQIPA
;
A
#
# COMPACT_ATOMS: atom_id res chain seq x y z
N MET A 1 -42.62 90.21 -2.45
CA MET A 1 -41.64 91.11 -3.12
C MET A 1 -40.28 90.42 -3.15
N PRO A 2 -39.48 90.69 -4.19
CA PRO A 2 -38.70 89.75 -4.99
C PRO A 2 -37.25 89.61 -4.44
N SER A 3 -36.35 88.74 -4.91
CA SER A 3 -35.64 88.91 -6.18
C SER A 3 -34.78 87.70 -6.54
N LEU A 4 -34.90 87.29 -7.80
CA LEU A 4 -33.90 86.54 -8.56
C LEU A 4 -32.59 87.32 -8.70
N ALA A 5 -31.45 86.63 -8.65
CA ALA A 5 -30.31 86.93 -9.52
C ALA A 5 -29.40 85.68 -9.71
N PRO A 6 -28.78 85.50 -10.90
CA PRO A 6 -28.32 84.20 -11.41
C PRO A 6 -26.79 84.06 -11.40
N ARG A 7 -26.23 82.83 -11.31
CA ARG A 7 -24.81 82.61 -11.67
C ARG A 7 -24.54 81.27 -12.36
N ARG A 8 -24.34 81.41 -13.68
CA ARG A 8 -23.33 80.82 -14.59
C ARG A 8 -22.71 79.47 -14.22
N ARG A 9 -22.99 78.47 -15.08
CA ARG A 9 -22.26 77.21 -15.22
C ARG A 9 -20.85 77.47 -15.76
N TRP A 10 -19.85 76.92 -15.07
CA TRP A 10 -18.51 76.69 -15.60
C TRP A 10 -18.22 75.19 -15.47
N ALA A 11 -17.93 74.54 -16.59
CA ALA A 11 -17.44 73.18 -16.60
C ALA A 11 -15.95 73.21 -16.23
N ALA A 12 -15.58 72.52 -15.16
CA ALA A 12 -14.18 72.27 -14.79
C ALA A 12 -13.91 70.76 -14.95
N ALA A 13 -13.07 70.44 -15.94
CA ALA A 13 -12.51 69.11 -16.11
C ALA A 13 -11.54 68.83 -14.95
N GLY A 14 -11.93 67.92 -14.05
CA GLY A 14 -11.07 67.43 -12.97
C GLY A 14 -10.20 66.29 -13.49
N LEU A 15 -8.91 66.58 -13.66
CA LEU A 15 -7.85 65.62 -13.93
C LEU A 15 -7.64 64.76 -12.65
N ALA A 16 -8.07 63.50 -12.67
CA ALA A 16 -7.79 62.56 -11.58
C ALA A 16 -6.36 62.04 -11.71
N VAL A 17 -5.51 62.42 -10.75
CA VAL A 17 -4.15 61.88 -10.59
C VAL A 17 -4.25 60.48 -10.02
N ALA A 18 -3.86 59.47 -10.81
CA ALA A 18 -3.75 58.09 -10.34
C ALA A 18 -2.44 57.91 -9.56
N THR A 19 -2.53 57.86 -8.23
CA THR A 19 -1.45 57.33 -7.38
C THR A 19 -1.47 55.81 -7.45
N VAL A 20 -0.46 55.23 -8.10
CA VAL A 20 -0.19 53.78 -8.07
C VAL A 20 0.41 53.44 -6.71
N ALA A 21 -0.41 52.88 -5.81
CA ALA A 21 0.09 52.24 -4.60
C ALA A 21 0.59 50.84 -4.97
N THR A 22 1.91 50.66 -5.04
CA THR A 22 2.53 49.34 -5.10
C THR A 22 2.35 48.63 -3.76
N GLY A 23 1.29 47.83 -3.65
CA GLY A 23 1.11 46.91 -2.54
C GLY A 23 2.12 45.77 -2.64
N LEU A 24 3.06 45.71 -1.69
CA LEU A 24 3.88 44.53 -1.46
C LEU A 24 2.96 43.44 -0.88
N SER A 25 2.51 42.51 -1.73
CA SER A 25 1.87 41.28 -1.26
C SER A 25 2.93 40.39 -0.64
N VAL A 26 3.06 40.43 0.69
CA VAL A 26 3.80 39.40 1.42
C VAL A 26 2.95 38.14 1.36
N ALA A 27 3.32 37.23 0.47
CA ALA A 27 2.79 35.88 0.47
C ALA A 27 3.19 35.24 1.80
N VAL A 28 2.23 35.12 2.72
CA VAL A 28 2.39 34.25 3.88
C VAL A 28 2.41 32.84 3.31
N ALA A 29 3.59 32.23 3.27
CA ALA A 29 3.71 30.82 2.97
C ALA A 29 2.90 30.05 4.03
N SER A 30 1.76 29.50 3.62
CA SER A 30 1.02 28.52 4.39
C SER A 30 2.01 27.41 4.72
N ALA A 31 2.28 27.17 6.00
CA ALA A 31 2.97 25.96 6.41
C ALA A 31 2.13 24.78 5.92
N GLU A 32 2.68 23.97 5.01
CA GLU A 32 2.07 22.70 4.64
C GLU A 32 1.83 21.90 5.92
N SER A 33 0.59 21.45 6.12
CA SER A 33 0.28 20.40 7.08
C SER A 33 1.27 19.25 6.86
N PRO A 34 1.79 18.56 7.90
CA PRO A 34 2.58 17.36 7.69
C PRO A 34 1.76 16.43 6.81
N GLY A 35 2.25 16.24 5.58
CA GLY A 35 1.48 15.72 4.47
C GLY A 35 1.04 14.29 4.75
N VAL A 36 -0.16 13.95 4.29
CA VAL A 36 -0.62 12.57 4.07
C VAL A 36 0.54 11.76 3.49
N ALA A 37 0.70 10.51 3.93
CA ALA A 37 1.60 9.54 3.31
C ALA A 37 1.49 9.67 1.78
N ALA A 38 2.53 10.15 1.10
CA ALA A 38 2.55 10.38 -0.34
C ALA A 38 2.68 9.03 -1.08
N LEU A 39 1.67 8.18 -0.91
CA LEU A 39 1.51 6.95 -1.66
C LEU A 39 0.91 7.30 -3.03
N PRO A 40 1.23 6.53 -4.09
CA PRO A 40 0.66 6.74 -5.42
C PRO A 40 -0.85 6.89 -5.35
N ASP A 41 -1.40 7.79 -6.17
CA ASP A 41 -2.81 8.22 -6.10
C ASP A 41 -3.77 7.03 -5.96
N GLY A 42 -4.43 6.97 -4.80
CA GLY A 42 -5.44 5.96 -4.46
C GLY A 42 -4.93 4.68 -3.78
N PHE A 43 -3.62 4.49 -3.62
CA PHE A 43 -3.07 3.34 -2.90
C PHE A 43 -3.27 3.47 -1.38
N ARG A 44 -3.86 2.46 -0.76
CA ARG A 44 -4.19 2.48 0.67
C ARG A 44 -3.15 1.72 1.49
N SER A 45 -2.75 2.33 2.59
CA SER A 45 -2.05 1.68 3.71
C SER A 45 -3.00 1.69 4.90
N VAL A 46 -3.58 0.53 5.24
CA VAL A 46 -4.61 0.35 6.27
C VAL A 46 -4.01 -0.43 7.45
N GLY A 47 -4.21 0.04 8.68
CA GLY A 47 -3.81 -0.70 9.88
C GLY A 47 -4.96 -0.93 10.84
N TYR A 48 -5.05 -2.12 11.41
CA TYR A 48 -5.95 -2.38 12.54
C TYR A 48 -5.27 -1.99 13.86
N MET A 49 -5.99 -1.26 14.71
CA MET A 49 -5.57 -0.92 16.07
C MET A 49 -6.56 -1.52 17.06
N PRO A 50 -6.23 -2.63 17.75
CA PRO A 50 -7.11 -3.22 18.73
C PRO A 50 -7.27 -2.32 19.96
N SER A 51 -8.41 -2.42 20.63
CA SER A 51 -8.73 -1.67 21.84
C SER A 51 -7.86 -2.14 23.00
N TRP A 52 -7.60 -3.45 23.07
CA TRP A 52 -6.86 -4.10 24.16
C TRP A 52 -5.32 -4.02 24.07
N SER A 53 -4.74 -3.61 22.93
CA SER A 53 -3.27 -3.57 22.74
C SER A 53 -2.82 -2.36 21.93
N GLY A 54 -1.57 -1.94 22.11
CA GLY A 54 -0.97 -0.83 21.39
C GLY A 54 -1.24 0.56 21.98
N ASN A 55 -0.36 1.49 21.65
CA ASN A 55 -0.38 2.88 22.07
C ASN A 55 -0.53 3.78 20.84
N VAL A 56 -1.53 4.66 20.87
CA VAL A 56 -1.84 5.63 19.81
C VAL A 56 -0.65 6.55 19.49
N ASN A 57 0.20 6.84 20.46
CA ASN A 57 1.39 7.69 20.28
C ASN A 57 2.54 6.97 19.56
N SER A 58 2.50 5.63 19.49
CA SER A 58 3.53 4.84 18.81
C SER A 58 3.22 4.60 17.33
N ILE A 59 2.05 5.04 16.85
CA ILE A 59 1.63 4.82 15.46
C ILE A 59 2.43 5.71 14.52
N GLN A 60 2.91 5.12 13.43
CA GLN A 60 3.62 5.82 12.36
C GLN A 60 2.61 6.46 11.39
N TYR A 61 1.85 7.46 11.84
CA TYR A 61 0.72 8.03 11.08
C TYR A 61 1.10 8.47 9.66
N GLY A 62 2.27 9.08 9.47
CA GLY A 62 2.76 9.52 8.14
C GLY A 62 3.03 8.38 7.14
N LYS A 63 2.81 7.11 7.52
CA LYS A 63 2.95 5.92 6.68
C LYS A 63 1.63 5.17 6.45
N LEU A 64 0.55 5.67 7.05
CA LEU A 64 -0.79 5.10 6.98
C LEU A 64 -1.72 6.08 6.26
N THR A 65 -2.77 5.53 5.68
CA THR A 65 -3.88 6.30 5.09
C THR A 65 -5.17 6.12 5.87
N HIS A 66 -5.35 4.93 6.46
CA HIS A 66 -6.54 4.57 7.20
C HIS A 66 -6.16 3.73 8.42
N ILE A 67 -6.91 3.89 9.52
CA ILE A 67 -6.82 3.03 10.70
C ILE A 67 -8.22 2.55 11.05
N ASN A 68 -8.35 1.23 11.24
CA ASN A 68 -9.57 0.59 11.73
C ASN A 68 -9.40 0.31 13.23
N TYR A 69 -10.19 0.98 14.08
CA TYR A 69 -10.19 0.73 15.52
C TYR A 69 -11.03 -0.51 15.84
N ALA A 70 -10.40 -1.55 16.38
CA ALA A 70 -10.98 -2.88 16.55
C ALA A 70 -11.19 -3.21 18.05
N PHE A 71 -12.29 -3.78 18.50
CA PHE A 71 -13.58 -3.90 17.84
C PHE A 71 -14.67 -3.40 18.76
N VAL A 72 -15.80 -3.05 18.17
CA VAL A 72 -17.09 -2.98 18.86
C VAL A 72 -17.92 -4.18 18.44
N LEU A 73 -18.60 -4.83 19.38
CA LEU A 73 -19.47 -5.95 19.05
C LEU A 73 -20.92 -5.48 18.86
N PRO A 74 -21.66 -6.07 17.90
CA PRO A 74 -23.09 -5.86 17.82
C PRO A 74 -23.85 -6.70 18.86
N ASN A 75 -25.09 -6.30 19.13
CA ASN A 75 -26.10 -7.14 19.77
C ASN A 75 -27.09 -7.67 18.72
N SER A 76 -27.76 -8.79 19.01
CA SER A 76 -28.72 -9.44 18.10
C SER A 76 -29.92 -8.57 17.69
N ASN A 77 -30.23 -7.51 18.45
CA ASN A 77 -31.30 -6.55 18.14
C ASN A 77 -30.83 -5.38 17.26
N GLY A 78 -29.57 -5.37 16.86
CA GLY A 78 -28.94 -4.31 16.08
C GLY A 78 -28.36 -3.16 16.90
N SER A 79 -28.49 -3.11 18.24
CA SER A 79 -27.71 -2.12 18.99
C SER A 79 -26.22 -2.48 19.01
N LEU A 80 -25.35 -1.50 19.27
CA LEU A 80 -23.93 -1.76 19.53
C LEU A 80 -23.69 -1.94 21.03
N GLN A 81 -22.73 -2.80 21.38
CA GLN A 81 -22.16 -2.82 22.72
C GLN A 81 -21.36 -1.53 22.99
N ALA A 82 -21.02 -1.30 24.26
CA ALA A 82 -20.23 -0.13 24.63
C ALA A 82 -18.87 -0.15 23.91
N VAL A 83 -18.44 1.01 23.42
CA VAL A 83 -17.14 1.15 22.76
C VAL A 83 -16.02 0.82 23.75
N PRO A 84 -15.18 -0.21 23.50
CA PRO A 84 -14.06 -0.50 24.37
C PRO A 84 -13.00 0.60 24.30
N ASP A 85 -12.53 1.03 25.46
CA ASP A 85 -11.55 2.12 25.62
C ASP A 85 -11.88 3.36 24.75
N PRO A 86 -12.97 4.09 25.08
CA PRO A 86 -13.39 5.25 24.30
C PRO A 86 -12.38 6.41 24.34
N GLY A 87 -11.53 6.45 25.38
CA GLY A 87 -10.44 7.42 25.48
C GLY A 87 -9.37 7.19 24.43
N LYS A 88 -8.96 5.94 24.25
CA LYS A 88 -8.04 5.54 23.19
C LYS A 88 -8.62 5.79 21.80
N LEU A 89 -9.89 5.45 21.55
CA LEU A 89 -10.55 5.78 20.28
C LEU A 89 -10.52 7.28 20.00
N SER A 90 -10.92 8.10 20.97
CA SER A 90 -10.96 9.57 20.80
C SER A 90 -9.56 10.15 20.54
N SER A 91 -8.54 9.63 21.22
CA SER A 91 -7.15 10.02 20.96
C SER A 91 -6.67 9.57 19.57
N LEU A 92 -7.05 8.37 19.13
CA LEU A 92 -6.68 7.85 17.81
C LEU A 92 -7.31 8.69 16.70
N VAL A 93 -8.59 9.04 16.80
CA VAL A 93 -9.26 9.94 15.84
C VAL A 93 -8.56 11.28 15.78
N THR A 94 -8.29 11.89 16.93
CA THR A 94 -7.61 13.19 17.01
C THR A 94 -6.23 13.15 16.34
N GLN A 95 -5.41 12.16 16.68
CA GLN A 95 -4.07 12.03 16.10
C GLN A 95 -4.11 11.65 14.62
N GLY A 96 -5.05 10.79 14.22
CA GLY A 96 -5.26 10.42 12.82
C GLY A 96 -5.57 11.66 11.98
N HIS A 97 -6.58 12.44 12.37
CA HIS A 97 -6.98 13.66 11.67
C HIS A 97 -5.87 14.70 11.61
N ASN A 98 -5.11 14.90 12.70
CA ASN A 98 -3.96 15.81 12.72
C ASN A 98 -2.84 15.40 11.75
N ASN A 99 -2.81 14.14 11.30
CA ASN A 99 -1.84 13.61 10.34
C ASN A 99 -2.48 13.23 8.99
N GLY A 100 -3.73 13.65 8.74
CA GLY A 100 -4.43 13.32 7.49
C GLY A 100 -4.76 11.83 7.30
N VAL A 101 -4.75 11.05 8.39
CA VAL A 101 -5.12 9.63 8.41
C VAL A 101 -6.59 9.49 8.80
N LYS A 102 -7.36 8.75 8.01
CA LYS A 102 -8.77 8.48 8.29
C LYS A 102 -8.93 7.39 9.34
N VAL A 103 -9.89 7.53 10.24
CA VAL A 103 -10.15 6.55 11.30
C VAL A 103 -11.58 6.01 11.18
N SER A 104 -11.70 4.71 11.00
CA SER A 104 -12.97 3.98 10.98
C SER A 104 -13.11 3.11 12.22
N LEU A 105 -14.35 2.85 12.63
CA LEU A 105 -14.65 1.85 13.67
C LEU A 105 -14.85 0.48 13.02
N ALA A 106 -14.08 -0.52 13.43
CA ALA A 106 -14.33 -1.91 13.05
C ALA A 106 -15.32 -2.56 14.00
N ILE A 107 -16.35 -3.20 13.44
CA ILE A 107 -17.43 -3.84 14.19
C ILE A 107 -17.43 -5.33 13.88
N GLY A 108 -17.34 -6.15 14.94
CA GLY A 108 -17.22 -7.60 14.83
C GLY A 108 -15.86 -8.14 15.27
N GLY A 109 -15.15 -8.78 14.34
CA GLY A 109 -13.94 -9.58 14.54
C GLY A 109 -14.27 -11.03 14.89
N TRP A 110 -13.24 -11.88 14.90
CA TRP A 110 -13.35 -13.32 15.16
C TRP A 110 -14.26 -13.73 16.33
N ASN A 111 -14.19 -13.04 17.48
CA ASN A 111 -15.05 -13.27 18.64
C ASN A 111 -15.21 -14.76 19.04
N ASP A 112 -14.09 -15.50 19.08
CA ASP A 112 -14.06 -16.96 19.30
C ASP A 112 -14.94 -17.78 18.32
N GLY A 113 -15.09 -17.28 17.10
CA GLY A 113 -15.94 -17.84 16.05
C GLY A 113 -17.43 -17.60 16.26
N ASN A 114 -17.82 -16.76 17.22
CA ASN A 114 -19.23 -16.48 17.51
C ASN A 114 -19.71 -15.23 16.76
N ASP A 115 -20.45 -15.48 15.69
CA ASP A 115 -21.10 -14.48 14.85
C ASP A 115 -22.63 -14.44 15.00
N SER A 116 -23.19 -15.16 15.99
CA SER A 116 -24.64 -15.28 16.20
C SER A 116 -25.38 -13.95 16.35
N ALA A 117 -24.71 -12.92 16.85
CA ALA A 117 -25.26 -11.56 16.91
C ALA A 117 -25.46 -10.97 15.52
N PHE A 118 -24.50 -11.14 14.61
CA PHE A 118 -24.63 -10.71 13.22
C PHE A 118 -25.71 -11.49 12.49
N GLU A 119 -25.75 -12.82 12.65
CA GLU A 119 -26.80 -13.65 12.06
C GLU A 119 -28.20 -13.16 12.45
N ALA A 120 -28.43 -12.96 13.75
CA ALA A 120 -29.71 -12.54 14.27
C ALA A 120 -30.09 -11.11 13.85
N LEU A 121 -29.16 -10.15 13.91
CA LEU A 121 -29.46 -8.77 13.55
C LEU A 121 -29.67 -8.62 12.04
N ALA A 122 -28.90 -9.35 11.22
CA ALA A 122 -28.95 -9.22 9.78
C ALA A 122 -30.19 -9.88 9.20
N ALA A 123 -30.75 -10.92 9.85
CA ALA A 123 -31.96 -11.60 9.42
C ALA A 123 -33.23 -10.74 9.49
N ASN A 124 -33.27 -9.70 10.32
CA ASN A 124 -34.46 -8.88 10.54
C ASN A 124 -34.28 -7.44 10.01
N SER A 125 -35.21 -6.95 9.19
CA SER A 125 -35.13 -5.59 8.62
C SER A 125 -35.19 -4.46 9.66
N GLY A 126 -35.94 -4.66 10.74
CA GLY A 126 -35.99 -3.74 11.88
C GLY A 126 -34.66 -3.69 12.62
N SER A 127 -34.09 -4.85 12.94
CA SER A 127 -32.76 -4.93 13.59
C SER A 127 -31.65 -4.35 12.70
N ARG A 128 -31.68 -4.58 11.38
CA ARG A 128 -30.75 -3.92 10.44
C ARG A 128 -30.87 -2.40 10.49
N THR A 129 -32.09 -1.87 10.57
CA THR A 129 -32.33 -0.43 10.71
C THR A 129 -31.77 0.11 12.04
N THR A 130 -32.01 -0.61 13.15
CA THR A 130 -31.42 -0.29 14.46
C THR A 130 -29.90 -0.28 14.41
N PHE A 131 -29.30 -1.24 13.70
CA PHE A 131 -27.86 -1.34 13.51
C PHE A 131 -27.30 -0.16 12.73
N VAL A 132 -27.86 0.15 11.56
CA VAL A 132 -27.46 1.31 10.77
C VAL A 132 -27.54 2.61 11.59
N ASN A 133 -28.62 2.80 12.37
CA ASN A 133 -28.75 3.96 13.24
C ASN A 133 -27.70 4.00 14.35
N SER A 134 -27.41 2.85 14.97
CA SER A 134 -26.38 2.75 16.01
C SER A 134 -24.98 3.04 15.47
N VAL A 135 -24.68 2.55 14.26
CA VAL A 135 -23.43 2.84 13.54
C VAL A 135 -23.31 4.33 13.20
N VAL A 136 -24.37 4.94 12.66
CA VAL A 136 -24.37 6.39 12.38
C VAL A 136 -24.17 7.21 13.67
N ASN A 137 -24.79 6.80 14.77
CA ASN A 137 -24.65 7.48 16.05
C ASN A 137 -23.20 7.44 16.56
N VAL A 138 -22.54 6.29 16.55
CA VAL A 138 -21.14 6.17 17.00
C VAL A 138 -20.18 6.90 16.06
N VAL A 139 -20.42 6.84 14.74
CA VAL A 139 -19.64 7.59 13.74
C VAL A 139 -19.70 9.09 14.01
N ASN A 140 -20.88 9.62 14.30
CA ASN A 140 -21.05 11.04 14.64
C ASN A 140 -20.43 11.37 16.00
N GLN A 141 -20.65 10.52 17.01
CA GLN A 141 -20.19 10.75 18.38
C GLN A 141 -18.66 10.88 18.47
N TYR A 142 -17.93 10.03 17.74
CA TYR A 142 -16.47 9.99 17.78
C TYR A 142 -15.82 10.67 16.57
N ASN A 143 -16.58 11.39 15.74
CA ASN A 143 -16.09 12.03 14.52
C ASN A 143 -15.31 11.07 13.60
N LEU A 144 -15.82 9.85 13.42
CA LEU A 144 -15.15 8.83 12.60
C LEU A 144 -15.32 9.13 11.10
N ASP A 145 -14.37 8.66 10.30
CA ASP A 145 -14.40 8.78 8.84
C ASP A 145 -15.21 7.67 8.17
N GLY A 146 -15.51 6.60 8.89
CA GLY A 146 -16.26 5.47 8.37
C GLY A 146 -16.48 4.34 9.36
N VAL A 147 -16.94 3.22 8.82
CA VAL A 147 -17.13 1.96 9.52
C VAL A 147 -16.55 0.82 8.68
N ASP A 148 -15.97 -0.16 9.37
CA ASP A 148 -15.51 -1.43 8.80
C ASP A 148 -16.33 -2.57 9.41
N ILE A 149 -16.95 -3.40 8.57
CA ILE A 149 -17.71 -4.57 9.04
C ILE A 149 -16.81 -5.80 8.95
N ASP A 150 -16.51 -6.38 10.10
CA ASP A 150 -15.68 -7.58 10.22
C ASP A 150 -16.54 -8.74 10.74
N TRP A 151 -17.44 -9.23 9.88
CA TRP A 151 -18.24 -10.42 10.18
C TRP A 151 -17.50 -11.65 9.68
N GLU A 152 -17.05 -12.48 10.63
CA GLU A 152 -16.33 -13.73 10.38
C GLU A 152 -17.18 -14.98 10.74
N TYR A 153 -17.96 -15.57 9.83
CA TYR A 153 -18.21 -15.15 8.44
C TYR A 153 -19.67 -15.38 8.06
N PRO A 154 -20.28 -14.51 7.23
CA PRO A 154 -21.59 -14.81 6.69
C PRO A 154 -21.51 -16.07 5.82
N ASP A 155 -22.34 -17.06 6.10
CA ASP A 155 -22.40 -18.30 5.32
C ASP A 155 -23.07 -18.08 3.94
N PRO A 156 -22.65 -18.81 2.89
CA PRO A 156 -23.36 -18.80 1.61
C PRO A 156 -24.84 -19.18 1.77
N GLY A 157 -25.73 -18.45 1.09
CA GLY A 157 -27.18 -18.66 1.18
C GLY A 157 -27.86 -17.55 1.99
N THR A 158 -28.70 -17.93 2.97
CA THR A 158 -29.52 -16.97 3.73
C THR A 158 -28.68 -15.92 4.47
N SER A 159 -27.59 -16.34 5.13
CA SER A 159 -26.69 -15.43 5.83
C SER A 159 -26.06 -14.43 4.86
N GLY A 160 -25.52 -14.88 3.73
CA GLY A 160 -24.99 -13.99 2.69
C GLY A 160 -26.03 -13.04 2.06
N ASN A 161 -27.29 -13.46 1.90
CA ASN A 161 -28.39 -12.57 1.50
C ASN A 161 -28.62 -11.47 2.55
N ASN A 162 -28.62 -11.85 3.83
CA ASN A 162 -28.79 -10.93 4.94
C ASN A 162 -27.63 -9.94 5.07
N PHE A 163 -26.39 -10.41 4.92
CA PHE A 163 -25.20 -9.57 4.86
C PHE A 163 -25.29 -8.56 3.70
N THR A 164 -25.68 -9.01 2.51
CA THR A 164 -25.85 -8.13 1.34
C THR A 164 -26.89 -7.04 1.59
N ALA A 165 -28.03 -7.37 2.21
CA ALA A 165 -29.06 -6.40 2.57
C ALA A 165 -28.59 -5.41 3.65
N LEU A 166 -27.81 -5.88 4.63
CA LEU A 166 -27.20 -5.02 5.66
C LEU A 166 -26.20 -4.04 5.04
N MET A 167 -25.30 -4.53 4.19
CA MET A 167 -24.28 -3.70 3.51
C MET A 167 -24.92 -2.66 2.59
N GLN A 168 -26.03 -2.97 1.92
CA GLN A 168 -26.77 -1.99 1.11
C GLN A 168 -27.33 -0.83 1.96
N GLN A 169 -27.92 -1.14 3.12
CA GLN A 169 -28.47 -0.12 4.03
C GLN A 169 -27.36 0.74 4.64
N LEU A 170 -26.26 0.11 5.07
CA LEU A 170 -25.08 0.82 5.55
C LEU A 170 -24.48 1.72 4.47
N SER A 171 -24.33 1.24 3.24
CA SER A 171 -23.79 2.03 2.12
C SER A 171 -24.61 3.29 1.90
N THR A 172 -25.93 3.16 1.82
CA THR A 172 -26.85 4.29 1.68
C THR A 172 -26.66 5.30 2.81
N ALA A 173 -26.60 4.83 4.06
CA ALA A 173 -26.46 5.70 5.22
C ALA A 173 -25.09 6.37 5.32
N MET A 174 -24.00 5.63 5.08
CA MET A 174 -22.63 6.12 5.22
C MET A 174 -22.26 7.06 4.06
N HIS A 175 -22.51 6.66 2.81
CA HIS A 175 -22.13 7.43 1.63
C HIS A 175 -22.92 8.74 1.51
N SER A 176 -24.20 8.77 1.90
CA SER A 176 -24.98 10.02 1.96
C SER A 176 -24.44 11.04 2.97
N ARG A 177 -23.56 10.62 3.88
CA ARG A 177 -22.88 11.45 4.88
C ARG A 177 -21.40 11.70 4.55
N GLY A 178 -20.94 11.27 3.38
CA GLY A 178 -19.53 11.35 2.98
C GLY A 178 -18.60 10.47 3.84
N LYS A 179 -19.14 9.42 4.47
CA LYS A 179 -18.40 8.47 5.31
C LYS A 179 -18.12 7.18 4.56
N LEU A 180 -17.03 6.52 4.91
CA LEU A 180 -16.58 5.28 4.31
C LEU A 180 -17.35 4.06 4.86
N LEU A 181 -17.53 3.06 4.01
CA LEU A 181 -17.97 1.72 4.38
C LEU A 181 -17.00 0.69 3.79
N THR A 182 -16.37 -0.09 4.66
CA THR A 182 -15.46 -1.18 4.28
C THR A 182 -15.87 -2.48 4.95
N ALA A 183 -15.25 -3.58 4.54
CA ALA A 183 -15.41 -4.85 5.25
C ALA A 183 -14.11 -5.65 5.20
N ALA A 184 -13.80 -6.33 6.30
CA ALA A 184 -12.84 -7.41 6.32
C ALA A 184 -13.51 -8.70 5.84
N VAL A 185 -12.81 -9.47 5.00
CA VAL A 185 -13.37 -10.67 4.36
C VAL A 185 -12.36 -11.81 4.37
N VAL A 186 -12.90 -13.03 4.38
CA VAL A 186 -12.12 -14.27 4.33
C VAL A 186 -11.13 -14.29 3.16
N SER A 187 -10.03 -15.03 3.32
CA SER A 187 -9.00 -15.20 2.30
C SER A 187 -9.50 -15.83 0.98
N GLY A 188 -10.56 -16.64 1.01
CA GLY A 188 -11.11 -17.30 -0.19
C GLY A 188 -11.95 -18.53 0.16
N GLY A 189 -12.13 -19.41 -0.81
CA GLY A 189 -12.85 -20.67 -0.66
C GLY A 189 -14.37 -20.50 -0.60
N ASN A 190 -15.08 -21.57 -0.21
CA ASN A 190 -16.54 -21.57 -0.23
C ASN A 190 -17.16 -20.47 0.67
N THR A 191 -16.53 -20.18 1.81
CA THR A 191 -16.95 -19.11 2.73
C THR A 191 -17.00 -17.74 2.05
N ALA A 192 -16.12 -17.47 1.07
CA ALA A 192 -16.12 -16.20 0.35
C ALA A 192 -17.45 -15.95 -0.39
N ASN A 193 -18.20 -17.00 -0.74
CA ASN A 193 -19.50 -16.91 -1.40
C ASN A 193 -20.60 -16.30 -0.52
N GLY A 194 -20.40 -16.20 0.80
CA GLY A 194 -21.29 -15.44 1.69
C GLY A 194 -21.29 -13.94 1.41
N VAL A 195 -20.18 -13.40 0.89
CA VAL A 195 -20.10 -12.01 0.42
C VAL A 195 -20.44 -11.97 -1.07
N GLN A 196 -21.66 -11.56 -1.41
CA GLN A 196 -22.11 -11.57 -2.81
C GLN A 196 -21.48 -10.43 -3.62
N PRO A 197 -21.29 -10.57 -4.96
CA PRO A 197 -20.72 -9.53 -5.80
C PRO A 197 -21.43 -8.17 -5.74
N ALA A 198 -22.73 -8.14 -5.40
CA ALA A 198 -23.46 -6.89 -5.17
C ALA A 198 -22.81 -6.02 -4.08
N VAL A 199 -22.21 -6.65 -3.05
CA VAL A 199 -21.50 -5.95 -1.96
C VAL A 199 -20.33 -5.13 -2.49
N PHE A 200 -19.70 -5.52 -3.61
CA PHE A 200 -18.59 -4.78 -4.21
C PHE A 200 -19.01 -3.38 -4.69
N GLY A 201 -20.29 -3.20 -4.99
CA GLY A 201 -20.91 -1.90 -5.29
C GLY A 201 -21.22 -1.05 -4.05
N TYR A 202 -21.35 -1.66 -2.88
CA TYR A 202 -21.75 -1.01 -1.62
C TYR A 202 -20.57 -0.55 -0.78
N VAL A 203 -19.42 -1.23 -0.87
CA VAL A 203 -18.22 -0.88 -0.10
C VAL A 203 -17.28 0.04 -0.87
N ASP A 204 -16.51 0.85 -0.16
CA ASP A 204 -15.38 1.59 -0.71
C ASP A 204 -14.24 0.65 -1.11
N TRP A 205 -13.96 -0.37 -0.29
CA TRP A 205 -13.06 -1.49 -0.60
C TRP A 205 -13.28 -2.68 0.35
N LEU A 206 -12.66 -3.81 0.04
CA LEU A 206 -12.57 -4.98 0.92
C LEU A 206 -11.14 -5.17 1.43
N ASN A 207 -11.00 -5.39 2.73
CA ASN A 207 -9.77 -5.81 3.39
C ASN A 207 -9.71 -7.34 3.38
N ILE A 208 -8.93 -7.93 2.47
CA ILE A 208 -8.86 -9.39 2.30
C ILE A 208 -7.90 -9.95 3.35
N MET A 209 -8.39 -10.78 4.27
CA MET A 209 -7.60 -11.37 5.35
C MET A 209 -6.74 -12.54 4.83
N ALA A 210 -5.75 -12.22 4.00
CA ALA A 210 -4.85 -13.18 3.35
C ALA A 210 -3.75 -13.70 4.29
N TYR A 211 -4.18 -14.14 5.48
CA TYR A 211 -3.41 -14.78 6.55
C TYR A 211 -4.28 -15.86 7.22
N ASP A 212 -3.74 -16.53 8.24
CA ASP A 212 -4.37 -17.69 8.93
C ASP A 212 -4.72 -18.89 8.05
N GLY A 213 -4.24 -18.86 6.81
CA GLY A 213 -4.13 -19.98 5.89
C GLY A 213 -2.82 -19.89 5.12
N GLY A 214 -2.71 -20.68 4.06
CA GLY A 214 -1.45 -20.92 3.37
C GLY A 214 -0.54 -21.82 4.19
N SER A 215 0.20 -22.70 3.51
CA SER A 215 1.20 -23.56 4.14
C SER A 215 2.58 -23.24 3.57
N PRO A 216 3.45 -22.50 4.30
CA PRO A 216 3.24 -21.95 5.64
C PRO A 216 2.30 -20.72 5.67
N HIS A 217 1.88 -20.34 6.87
CA HIS A 217 0.96 -19.23 7.15
C HIS A 217 1.32 -17.97 6.35
N ALA A 218 0.35 -17.46 5.59
CA ALA A 218 0.45 -16.24 4.79
C ALA A 218 1.64 -16.23 3.82
N ASN A 219 2.02 -17.36 3.23
CA ASN A 219 3.05 -17.37 2.18
C ASN A 219 2.63 -16.52 0.97
N TYR A 220 3.62 -16.04 0.21
CA TYR A 220 3.42 -15.10 -0.90
C TYR A 220 2.41 -15.62 -1.93
N ASP A 221 2.64 -16.80 -2.50
CA ASP A 221 1.82 -17.31 -3.61
C ASP A 221 0.36 -17.50 -3.19
N TRP A 222 0.12 -18.02 -1.98
CA TRP A 222 -1.23 -18.19 -1.44
C TRP A 222 -1.93 -16.83 -1.20
N SER A 223 -1.25 -15.86 -0.59
CA SER A 223 -1.85 -14.53 -0.37
C SER A 223 -2.21 -13.83 -1.69
N ILE A 224 -1.39 -13.99 -2.74
CA ILE A 224 -1.70 -13.45 -4.06
C ILE A 224 -2.87 -14.20 -4.72
N ALA A 225 -2.93 -15.53 -4.57
CA ALA A 225 -4.06 -16.32 -5.04
C ALA A 225 -5.38 -15.88 -4.39
N SER A 226 -5.39 -15.66 -3.07
CA SER A 226 -6.53 -15.12 -2.32
C SER A 226 -7.03 -13.80 -2.90
N ALA A 227 -6.15 -12.83 -3.12
CA ALA A 227 -6.55 -11.55 -3.71
C ALA A 227 -7.07 -11.69 -5.15
N ASN A 228 -6.47 -12.57 -5.95
CA ASN A 228 -6.94 -12.85 -7.31
C ASN A 228 -8.28 -13.59 -7.35
N GLU A 229 -8.59 -14.41 -6.36
CA GLU A 229 -9.89 -15.07 -6.23
C GLU A 229 -11.00 -14.04 -6.03
N TRP A 230 -10.81 -13.03 -5.17
CA TRP A 230 -11.79 -11.95 -5.03
C TRP A 230 -11.96 -11.15 -6.33
N LYS A 231 -10.86 -10.87 -7.04
CA LYS A 231 -10.92 -10.17 -8.34
C LYS A 231 -11.61 -11.01 -9.42
N SER A 232 -11.43 -12.33 -9.44
CA SER A 232 -12.09 -13.22 -10.41
C SER A 232 -13.61 -13.26 -10.21
N ARG A 233 -14.08 -12.97 -9.00
CA ARG A 233 -15.50 -12.79 -8.66
C ARG A 233 -16.05 -11.42 -9.05
N GLY A 234 -15.22 -10.51 -9.56
CA GLY A 234 -15.61 -9.19 -10.04
C GLY A 234 -15.25 -8.02 -9.12
N LEU A 235 -14.50 -8.23 -8.04
CA LEU A 235 -14.00 -7.13 -7.21
C LEU A 235 -13.00 -6.28 -8.02
N PRO A 236 -13.21 -4.96 -8.18
CA PRO A 236 -12.25 -4.11 -8.88
C PRO A 236 -10.90 -4.09 -8.17
N ALA A 237 -9.80 -4.02 -8.93
CA ALA A 237 -8.44 -3.94 -8.37
C ALA A 237 -8.32 -2.79 -7.36
N ALA A 238 -8.85 -1.60 -7.68
CA ALA A 238 -8.84 -0.42 -6.80
C ALA A 238 -9.60 -0.61 -5.47
N LYS A 239 -10.44 -1.65 -5.36
CA LYS A 239 -11.21 -2.04 -4.16
C LYS A 239 -10.66 -3.31 -3.48
N THR A 240 -9.58 -3.87 -3.99
CA THR A 240 -8.89 -5.03 -3.42
C THR A 240 -7.77 -4.53 -2.50
N VAL A 241 -7.87 -4.73 -1.19
CA VAL A 241 -6.80 -4.39 -0.24
C VAL A 241 -6.24 -5.67 0.36
N LEU A 242 -4.94 -5.92 0.17
CA LEU A 242 -4.28 -7.17 0.55
C LEU A 242 -3.87 -7.14 2.04
N GLY A 243 -4.48 -8.00 2.85
CA GLY A 243 -4.14 -8.18 4.26
C GLY A 243 -2.84 -8.95 4.48
N VAL A 244 -2.03 -8.50 5.45
CA VAL A 244 -0.80 -9.16 5.89
C VAL A 244 -0.75 -9.30 7.42
N PRO A 245 -0.19 -10.40 7.95
CA PRO A 245 -0.09 -10.61 9.40
C PRO A 245 1.20 -10.02 9.95
N PHE A 246 1.11 -9.38 11.12
CA PHE A 246 2.25 -8.95 11.93
C PHE A 246 2.52 -9.91 13.10
N TYR A 247 2.21 -11.19 12.91
CA TYR A 247 2.42 -12.26 13.87
C TYR A 247 2.76 -13.58 13.15
N SER A 248 3.16 -14.59 13.93
CA SER A 248 3.46 -15.92 13.44
C SER A 248 2.36 -16.94 13.72
N ARG A 249 2.38 -18.02 12.95
CA ARG A 249 1.76 -19.31 13.31
C ARG A 249 2.82 -20.38 13.51
N PRO A 250 2.58 -21.40 14.35
CA PRO A 250 1.36 -21.62 15.13
C PRO A 250 1.33 -20.89 16.49
N GLY A 251 2.44 -20.32 16.94
CA GLY A 251 2.59 -19.81 18.30
C GLY A 251 2.08 -18.40 18.56
N TYR A 252 1.57 -17.69 17.56
CA TYR A 252 1.07 -16.31 17.69
C TYR A 252 2.11 -15.34 18.29
N LEU A 253 3.39 -15.56 18.01
CA LEU A 253 4.41 -14.58 18.39
C LEU A 253 4.26 -13.37 17.50
N THR A 254 4.19 -12.19 18.10
CA THR A 254 4.20 -10.92 17.35
C THR A 254 5.50 -10.80 16.57
N TYR A 255 5.44 -10.11 15.43
CA TYR A 255 6.63 -9.80 14.65
C TYR A 255 7.67 -9.04 15.49
N ALA A 256 7.24 -8.10 16.33
CA ALA A 256 8.09 -7.40 17.27
C ALA A 256 8.83 -8.33 18.25
N GLN A 257 8.15 -9.33 18.81
CA GLN A 257 8.79 -10.33 19.68
C GLN A 257 9.84 -11.14 18.93
N LEU A 258 9.55 -11.55 17.69
CA LEU A 258 10.48 -12.31 16.86
C LEU A 258 11.73 -11.46 16.52
N VAL A 259 11.55 -10.19 16.15
CA VAL A 259 12.67 -9.26 15.91
C VAL A 259 13.46 -8.98 17.19
N ALA A 260 12.82 -8.91 18.34
CA ALA A 260 13.50 -8.73 19.62
C ALA A 260 14.35 -9.95 20.03
N MET A 261 13.99 -11.16 19.59
CA MET A 261 14.81 -12.36 19.81
C MET A 261 16.11 -12.34 19.00
N ASP A 262 16.04 -11.91 17.74
CA ASP A 262 17.18 -11.74 16.83
C ASP A 262 16.77 -10.72 15.76
N PRO A 263 17.43 -9.55 15.64
CA PRO A 263 17.10 -8.56 14.62
C PRO A 263 17.16 -9.10 13.19
N ALA A 264 17.92 -10.16 12.92
CA ALA A 264 17.95 -10.81 11.60
C ALA A 264 16.61 -11.48 11.24
N ASN A 265 15.77 -11.79 12.23
CA ASN A 265 14.41 -12.30 12.02
C ASN A 265 13.54 -11.30 11.24
N ALA A 266 13.89 -10.01 11.25
CA ALA A 266 13.19 -9.02 10.45
C ALA A 266 13.18 -9.36 8.95
N ASN A 267 14.15 -10.15 8.46
CA ASN A 267 14.32 -10.55 7.07
C ASN A 267 14.03 -12.04 6.80
N ARG A 268 13.33 -12.73 7.71
CA ARG A 268 12.97 -14.15 7.58
C ARG A 268 11.44 -14.31 7.55
N ASP A 269 10.98 -15.40 6.96
CA ASP A 269 9.55 -15.77 6.97
C ASP A 269 9.25 -16.92 7.94
N CYS A 270 10.27 -17.66 8.39
CA CYS A 270 10.10 -18.68 9.41
C CYS A 270 11.34 -18.78 10.31
N VAL A 271 11.15 -19.00 11.61
CA VAL A 271 12.22 -19.22 12.58
C VAL A 271 11.81 -20.28 13.61
N ASN A 272 12.78 -21.00 14.18
CA ASN A 272 12.48 -21.90 15.29
C ASN A 272 12.48 -21.10 16.60
N ALA A 273 11.32 -20.98 17.25
CA ALA A 273 11.15 -20.30 18.53
C ALA A 273 10.06 -20.99 19.35
N ASN A 274 10.27 -21.04 20.67
CA ASN A 274 9.39 -21.71 21.62
C ASN A 274 9.05 -23.17 21.24
N GLY A 275 10.05 -23.92 20.75
CA GLY A 275 9.91 -25.34 20.43
C GLY A 275 9.14 -25.66 19.14
N ALA A 276 8.80 -24.66 18.32
CA ALA A 276 8.14 -24.86 17.04
C ALA A 276 8.69 -23.92 15.96
N GLN A 277 8.49 -24.27 14.69
CA GLN A 277 8.76 -23.37 13.57
C GLN A 277 7.64 -22.33 13.50
N GLN A 278 7.99 -21.07 13.80
CA GLN A 278 7.12 -19.92 13.76
C GLN A 278 7.24 -19.26 12.39
N CYS A 279 6.18 -19.34 11.58
CA CYS A 279 6.13 -18.73 10.25
C CYS A 279 5.24 -17.48 10.23
N TYR A 280 5.77 -16.42 9.63
CA TYR A 280 5.26 -15.05 9.55
C TYR A 280 5.74 -14.44 8.22
N ASN A 281 5.64 -13.12 8.04
CA ASN A 281 6.23 -12.45 6.88
C ASN A 281 7.27 -11.42 7.32
N GLY A 282 8.51 -11.60 6.89
CA GLY A 282 9.57 -10.61 7.05
C GLY A 282 9.48 -9.47 6.05
N ILE A 283 10.36 -8.48 6.20
CA ILE A 283 10.45 -7.29 5.33
C ILE A 283 10.50 -7.65 3.84
N PRO A 284 11.33 -8.62 3.37
CA PRO A 284 11.37 -8.95 1.94
C PRO A 284 10.02 -9.39 1.39
N THR A 285 9.29 -10.23 2.11
CA THR A 285 7.98 -10.75 1.69
C THR A 285 6.90 -9.66 1.76
N ILE A 286 6.92 -8.82 2.80
CA ILE A 286 6.00 -7.67 2.88
C ILE A 286 6.24 -6.68 1.74
N LYS A 287 7.49 -6.36 1.41
CA LYS A 287 7.82 -5.49 0.25
C LYS A 287 7.34 -6.12 -1.06
N ARG A 288 7.62 -7.41 -1.28
CA ARG A 288 7.19 -8.13 -2.49
C ARG A 288 5.66 -8.16 -2.64
N LYS A 289 4.91 -8.38 -1.55
CA LYS A 289 3.44 -8.31 -1.55
C LYS A 289 2.94 -6.90 -1.87
N THR A 290 3.61 -5.88 -1.33
CA THR A 290 3.27 -4.47 -1.57
C THR A 290 3.52 -4.07 -3.02
N GLU A 291 4.64 -4.48 -3.60
CA GLU A 291 4.96 -4.25 -5.02
C GLU A 291 3.94 -4.93 -5.94
N TRP A 292 3.52 -6.16 -5.61
CA TRP A 292 2.43 -6.80 -6.32
C TRP A 292 1.12 -6.01 -6.19
N ALA A 293 0.78 -5.57 -4.97
CA ALA A 293 -0.43 -4.80 -4.72
C ALA A 293 -0.44 -3.46 -5.47
N LEU A 294 0.68 -2.74 -5.54
CA LEU A 294 0.81 -1.51 -6.34
C LEU A 294 0.45 -1.74 -7.81
N ALA A 295 0.84 -2.88 -8.36
CA ALA A 295 0.59 -3.21 -9.76
C ALA A 295 -0.81 -3.82 -10.00
N ASN A 296 -1.47 -4.39 -8.97
CA ASN A 296 -2.60 -5.29 -9.16
C ASN A 296 -3.79 -5.11 -8.20
N ALA A 297 -3.71 -4.17 -7.26
CA ALA A 297 -4.65 -3.98 -6.17
C ALA A 297 -4.71 -2.50 -5.73
N GLY A 298 -5.56 -2.20 -4.75
CA GLY A 298 -5.85 -0.85 -4.27
C GLY A 298 -5.18 -0.50 -2.94
N GLY A 299 -4.40 -1.42 -2.36
CA GLY A 299 -3.69 -1.17 -1.11
C GLY A 299 -3.22 -2.41 -0.36
N MET A 300 -2.60 -2.15 0.79
CA MET A 300 -2.22 -3.10 1.82
C MET A 300 -3.00 -2.85 3.11
N MET A 301 -3.30 -3.92 3.83
CA MET A 301 -3.88 -3.90 5.17
C MET A 301 -3.01 -4.73 6.11
N ASN A 302 -2.83 -4.31 7.37
CA ASN A 302 -2.12 -5.12 8.37
C ASN A 302 -2.99 -5.47 9.59
N TRP A 303 -2.82 -6.71 10.05
CA TRP A 303 -3.29 -7.20 11.34
C TRP A 303 -2.09 -7.65 12.20
N GLU A 304 -1.70 -6.93 13.25
CA GLU A 304 -2.17 -5.59 13.63
C GLU A 304 -1.03 -4.68 14.12
N LEU A 305 -1.30 -3.36 14.16
CA LEU A 305 -0.29 -2.30 14.28
C LEU A 305 0.61 -2.41 15.52
N SER A 306 0.09 -2.91 16.64
CA SER A 306 0.83 -3.03 17.90
C SER A 306 1.83 -4.19 17.91
N GLN A 307 1.79 -5.06 16.90
CA GLN A 307 2.68 -6.21 16.75
C GLN A 307 3.88 -5.89 15.86
N ASP A 308 3.91 -4.71 15.24
CA ASP A 308 5.05 -4.26 14.44
C ASP A 308 6.25 -3.91 15.32
N SER A 309 7.45 -4.04 14.76
CA SER A 309 8.67 -3.50 15.36
C SER A 309 8.86 -2.03 14.97
N ALA A 310 9.82 -1.35 15.60
CA ALA A 310 10.12 0.05 15.33
C ALA A 310 11.33 0.23 14.40
N GLY A 311 11.50 1.44 13.85
CA GLY A 311 12.70 1.81 13.09
C GLY A 311 12.86 1.02 11.80
N SER A 312 14.10 0.64 11.47
CA SER A 312 14.45 -0.02 10.21
C SER A 312 13.88 -1.43 10.05
N THR A 313 13.37 -2.03 11.13
CA THR A 313 12.75 -3.36 11.09
C THR A 313 11.23 -3.32 10.92
N SER A 314 10.61 -2.14 10.93
CA SER A 314 9.14 -2.01 10.86
C SER A 314 8.55 -2.52 9.54
N LEU A 315 7.49 -3.32 9.63
CA LEU A 315 6.70 -3.79 8.49
C LEU A 315 5.78 -2.69 7.94
N VAL A 316 5.25 -1.78 8.76
CA VAL A 316 4.56 -0.57 8.27
C VAL A 316 5.52 0.27 7.41
N SER A 317 6.78 0.39 7.84
CA SER A 317 7.83 1.04 7.04
C SER A 317 8.10 0.28 5.76
N ALA A 318 8.18 -1.05 5.80
CA ALA A 318 8.38 -1.86 4.61
C ALA A 318 7.25 -1.67 3.57
N ILE A 319 5.99 -1.61 4.02
CA ILE A 319 4.83 -1.30 3.16
C ILE A 319 4.97 0.12 2.59
N TYR A 320 5.17 1.12 3.45
CA TYR A 320 5.29 2.50 2.99
C TYR A 320 6.44 2.70 2.02
N ASP A 321 7.61 2.15 2.30
CA ASP A 321 8.78 2.23 1.42
C ASP A 321 8.46 1.56 0.08
N ALA A 322 7.97 0.33 0.07
CA ALA A 322 7.63 -0.31 -1.20
C ALA A 322 6.56 0.47 -1.99
N ALA A 323 5.55 1.02 -1.30
CA ALA A 323 4.42 1.73 -1.91
C ALA A 323 4.77 3.14 -2.40
N SER A 324 5.51 3.92 -1.63
CA SER A 324 5.96 5.29 -1.96
C SER A 324 7.13 5.31 -2.96
N GLY A 325 7.59 4.13 -3.40
CA GLY A 325 8.81 3.99 -4.17
C GLY A 325 10.09 4.13 -3.35
N GLY A 326 9.99 4.22 -2.01
CA GLY A 326 10.99 3.76 -1.04
C GLY A 326 12.40 4.21 -1.37
N SER A 327 12.62 5.52 -1.24
CA SER A 327 13.68 6.23 -1.94
C SER A 327 13.50 6.06 -3.44
N GLY A 328 12.64 6.91 -4.05
CA GLY A 328 12.34 6.90 -5.48
C GLY A 328 13.55 6.45 -6.25
N GLY A 329 13.44 5.27 -6.86
CA GLY A 329 14.59 4.51 -7.31
C GLY A 329 15.61 5.43 -7.92
N LYS A 330 16.81 5.53 -7.33
CA LYS A 330 17.79 6.52 -7.74
C LYS A 330 17.96 6.39 -9.25
N THR A 331 17.63 7.47 -9.97
CA THR A 331 17.75 7.52 -11.42
C THR A 331 19.11 8.04 -11.76
N GLY A 332 19.84 7.30 -12.57
CA GLY A 332 21.14 7.72 -13.05
C GLY A 332 21.77 6.70 -13.96
N GLN A 333 22.98 6.98 -14.37
CA GLN A 333 23.79 6.03 -15.12
C GLN A 333 24.25 4.89 -14.22
N ILE A 334 24.12 3.66 -14.72
CA ILE A 334 24.85 2.50 -14.17
C ILE A 334 26.17 2.44 -14.92
N THR A 335 27.27 2.71 -14.23
CA THR A 335 28.61 2.68 -14.82
C THR A 335 29.35 1.41 -14.40
N GLY A 336 30.13 0.81 -15.29
CA GLY A 336 30.88 -0.40 -14.99
C GLY A 336 32.16 -0.50 -15.79
N TYR A 337 32.36 -1.65 -16.41
CA TYR A 337 33.60 -2.01 -17.09
C TYR A 337 34.10 -0.92 -18.06
N GLY A 338 35.36 -0.51 -17.91
CA GLY A 338 35.96 0.55 -18.72
C GLY A 338 35.36 1.95 -18.54
N GLY A 339 34.63 2.19 -17.45
CA GLY A 339 33.93 3.47 -17.20
C GLY A 339 32.74 3.70 -18.14
N LYS A 340 32.24 2.64 -18.77
CA LYS A 340 31.12 2.68 -19.71
C LYS A 340 29.78 2.55 -18.99
N CYS A 341 28.73 2.98 -19.65
CA CYS A 341 27.38 2.96 -19.14
C CYS A 341 26.59 1.77 -19.68
N VAL A 342 25.73 1.19 -18.84
CA VAL A 342 24.66 0.28 -19.26
C VAL A 342 23.67 1.08 -20.13
N ASP A 343 23.48 0.65 -21.37
CA ASP A 343 22.85 1.42 -22.43
C ASP A 343 21.78 0.58 -23.16
N VAL A 344 20.62 1.18 -23.41
CA VAL A 344 19.61 0.63 -24.33
C VAL A 344 20.05 0.92 -25.76
N ALA A 345 20.37 -0.12 -26.53
CA ALA A 345 20.94 0.05 -27.86
C ALA A 345 20.04 0.91 -28.78
N GLY A 346 20.61 2.00 -29.28
CA GLY A 346 19.94 2.94 -30.16
C GLY A 346 18.75 3.69 -29.51
N ALA A 347 18.63 3.66 -28.18
CA ALA A 347 17.46 4.16 -27.44
C ALA A 347 16.12 3.53 -27.90
N ALA A 348 16.16 2.33 -28.49
CA ALA A 348 14.96 1.67 -29.01
C ALA A 348 14.09 1.15 -27.86
N THR A 349 12.77 1.30 -28.01
CA THR A 349 11.77 0.92 -26.99
C THR A 349 11.03 -0.36 -27.34
N ALA A 350 11.52 -1.16 -28.30
CA ALA A 350 10.91 -2.45 -28.62
C ALA A 350 11.34 -3.51 -27.59
N ASN A 351 10.44 -4.43 -27.26
CA ASN A 351 10.81 -5.60 -26.46
C ASN A 351 11.86 -6.43 -27.18
N GLY A 352 12.87 -6.91 -26.45
CA GLY A 352 14.02 -7.61 -27.00
C GLY A 352 15.15 -6.67 -27.43
N THR A 353 15.02 -5.36 -27.21
CA THR A 353 16.10 -4.42 -27.54
C THR A 353 17.38 -4.80 -26.76
N PRO A 354 18.51 -4.94 -27.44
CA PRO A 354 19.82 -5.20 -26.84
C PRO A 354 20.21 -4.22 -25.71
N ILE A 355 20.60 -4.72 -24.53
CA ILE A 355 21.32 -3.92 -23.50
C ILE A 355 22.83 -4.08 -23.61
N GLN A 356 23.56 -2.99 -23.80
CA GLN A 356 24.98 -2.97 -24.16
C GLN A 356 25.78 -2.04 -23.24
N LEU A 357 27.11 -2.08 -23.39
CA LEU A 357 27.99 -0.99 -22.94
C LEU A 357 28.08 0.08 -24.01
N TRP A 358 28.02 1.33 -23.57
CA TRP A 358 28.28 2.48 -24.44
C TRP A 358 29.00 3.59 -23.69
N THR A 359 29.70 4.45 -24.42
CA THR A 359 30.24 5.69 -23.87
C THR A 359 29.15 6.47 -23.15
N CYS A 360 29.39 6.82 -21.90
CA CYS A 360 28.44 7.58 -21.10
C CYS A 360 28.14 8.93 -21.77
N ASN A 361 26.88 9.15 -22.13
CA ASN A 361 26.42 10.31 -22.91
C ASN A 361 25.23 11.04 -22.27
N GLY A 362 24.72 10.55 -21.13
CA GLY A 362 23.65 11.17 -20.36
C GLY A 362 22.25 11.02 -20.97
N SER A 363 22.11 10.37 -22.12
CA SER A 363 20.82 10.15 -22.78
C SER A 363 19.87 9.31 -21.93
N ALA A 364 18.57 9.39 -22.21
CA ALA A 364 17.54 8.60 -21.53
C ALA A 364 17.77 7.08 -21.65
N ALA A 365 18.48 6.62 -22.69
CA ALA A 365 18.87 5.22 -22.88
C ALA A 365 19.86 4.71 -21.82
N GLN A 366 20.48 5.62 -21.06
CA GLN A 366 21.44 5.31 -20.00
C GLN A 366 20.93 5.73 -18.62
N GLN A 367 19.71 6.25 -18.52
CA GLN A 367 19.10 6.61 -17.25
C GLN A 367 18.31 5.43 -16.71
N TRP A 368 18.86 4.78 -15.69
CA TRP A 368 18.26 3.63 -15.03
C TRP A 368 17.74 4.01 -13.66
N THR A 369 16.51 3.62 -13.38
CA THR A 369 15.83 3.79 -12.09
C THR A 369 15.82 2.44 -11.37
N SER A 370 16.39 2.38 -10.17
CA SER A 370 16.41 1.16 -9.34
C SER A 370 15.23 1.12 -8.37
N THR A 371 14.17 0.38 -8.68
CA THR A 371 12.95 0.31 -7.85
C THR A 371 12.62 -1.13 -7.49
N GLY A 372 12.59 -1.47 -6.19
CA GLY A 372 12.11 -2.78 -5.73
C GLY A 372 12.89 -3.98 -6.33
N GLY A 373 14.20 -3.83 -6.51
CA GLY A 373 15.02 -4.85 -7.19
C GLY A 373 14.85 -4.93 -8.71
N THR A 374 14.07 -4.04 -9.32
CA THR A 374 14.01 -3.88 -10.79
C THR A 374 14.85 -2.70 -11.22
N LEU A 375 15.59 -2.84 -12.32
CA LEU A 375 16.31 -1.75 -12.98
C LEU A 375 15.54 -1.35 -14.22
N ARG A 376 15.13 -0.08 -14.32
CA ARG A 376 14.21 0.39 -15.36
C ARG A 376 14.80 1.52 -16.20
N ALA A 377 14.67 1.43 -17.52
CA ALA A 377 15.00 2.50 -18.46
C ALA A 377 13.93 2.58 -19.55
N LEU A 378 13.64 3.79 -20.03
CA LEU A 378 12.64 4.03 -21.10
C LEU A 378 11.26 3.37 -20.83
N GLY A 379 10.85 3.30 -19.57
CA GLY A 379 9.59 2.69 -19.14
C GLY A 379 9.57 1.16 -19.09
N LYS A 380 10.72 0.50 -19.32
CA LYS A 380 10.87 -0.97 -19.38
C LYS A 380 11.96 -1.48 -18.44
N CYS A 381 12.04 -2.79 -18.27
CA CYS A 381 12.90 -3.46 -17.30
C CYS A 381 14.15 -4.08 -17.93
N LEU A 382 15.25 -4.09 -17.17
CA LEU A 382 16.46 -4.88 -17.43
C LEU A 382 16.15 -6.37 -17.23
N ASP A 383 16.13 -7.13 -18.32
CA ASP A 383 15.53 -8.46 -18.38
C ASP A 383 16.52 -9.51 -18.88
N VAL A 384 16.59 -10.66 -18.20
CA VAL A 384 17.32 -11.83 -18.67
C VAL A 384 16.48 -12.54 -19.74
N THR A 385 16.98 -12.60 -20.98
CA THR A 385 16.23 -13.09 -22.13
C THR A 385 15.60 -14.46 -21.86
N SER A 386 14.28 -14.54 -22.05
CA SER A 386 13.47 -15.76 -21.87
C SER A 386 13.61 -16.42 -20.50
N ALA A 387 13.97 -15.66 -19.46
CA ALA A 387 14.29 -16.17 -18.13
C ALA A 387 15.37 -17.28 -18.13
N GLY A 388 16.26 -17.26 -19.12
CA GLY A 388 17.34 -18.24 -19.23
C GLY A 388 18.26 -18.18 -18.01
N THR A 389 18.78 -19.34 -17.60
CA THR A 389 19.63 -19.43 -16.40
C THR A 389 21.07 -19.75 -16.73
N ALA A 390 21.42 -20.07 -17.97
CA ALA A 390 22.78 -20.47 -18.35
C ALA A 390 23.74 -19.28 -18.50
N ASN A 391 25.04 -19.52 -18.30
CA ASN A 391 26.09 -18.55 -18.64
C ASN A 391 25.97 -18.12 -20.10
N GLY A 392 26.12 -16.82 -20.34
CA GLY A 392 26.01 -16.24 -21.67
C GLY A 392 24.59 -15.93 -22.12
N THR A 393 23.57 -16.15 -21.28
CA THR A 393 22.21 -15.69 -21.60
C THR A 393 22.20 -14.16 -21.72
N PRO A 394 21.77 -13.59 -22.86
CA PRO A 394 21.81 -12.13 -23.06
C PRO A 394 20.85 -11.35 -22.17
N ILE A 395 21.15 -10.07 -22.00
CA ILE A 395 20.25 -9.09 -21.39
C ILE A 395 19.55 -8.26 -22.47
N GLN A 396 18.26 -8.04 -22.24
CA GLN A 396 17.37 -7.28 -23.11
C GLN A 396 16.55 -6.25 -22.34
N LEU A 397 16.00 -5.29 -23.08
CA LEU A 397 14.92 -4.44 -22.60
C LEU A 397 13.59 -5.16 -22.82
N TRP A 398 12.77 -5.25 -21.78
CA TRP A 398 11.46 -5.91 -21.87
C TRP A 398 10.41 -5.21 -21.01
N ASP A 399 9.13 -5.34 -21.38
CA ASP A 399 8.03 -4.89 -20.54
C ASP A 399 8.13 -5.45 -19.13
N CYS A 400 7.94 -4.60 -18.13
CA CYS A 400 8.00 -5.03 -16.75
C CYS A 400 6.84 -6.00 -16.46
N ASN A 401 7.16 -7.25 -16.13
CA ASN A 401 6.20 -8.35 -16.02
C ASN A 401 6.25 -9.06 -14.65
N GLY A 402 7.11 -8.60 -13.73
CA GLY A 402 7.19 -9.11 -12.36
C GLY A 402 7.81 -10.50 -12.21
N THR A 403 8.40 -11.04 -13.27
CA THR A 403 9.09 -12.34 -13.22
C THR A 403 10.50 -12.20 -12.62
N GLY A 404 11.06 -13.33 -12.18
CA GLY A 404 12.43 -13.37 -11.64
C GLY A 404 13.52 -12.99 -12.65
N ALA A 405 13.21 -12.96 -13.95
CA ALA A 405 14.14 -12.50 -15.00
C ALA A 405 14.45 -10.99 -14.90
N GLN A 406 13.62 -10.22 -14.19
CA GLN A 406 13.73 -8.76 -14.06
C GLN A 406 14.16 -8.32 -12.67
N THR A 407 14.50 -9.28 -11.81
CA THR A 407 14.91 -9.03 -10.43
C THR A 407 16.43 -9.03 -10.32
N TRP A 408 16.96 -8.03 -9.64
CA TRP A 408 18.38 -7.78 -9.46
C TRP A 408 18.65 -7.41 -8.00
N THR A 409 19.75 -7.93 -7.47
CA THR A 409 20.24 -7.64 -6.12
C THR A 409 21.67 -7.12 -6.23
N ALA A 410 21.90 -5.91 -5.71
CA ALA A 410 23.22 -5.31 -5.68
C ALA A 410 23.98 -5.74 -4.41
N THR A 411 25.12 -6.40 -4.57
CA THR A 411 25.98 -6.83 -3.46
C THR A 411 27.44 -6.63 -3.83
N GLY A 412 28.17 -5.78 -3.10
CA GLY A 412 29.60 -5.57 -3.31
C GLY A 412 29.97 -5.08 -4.72
N GLY A 413 29.08 -4.29 -5.35
CA GLY A 413 29.24 -3.82 -6.73
C GLY A 413 28.75 -4.80 -7.80
N ALA A 414 28.45 -6.06 -7.47
CA ALA A 414 27.85 -6.99 -8.41
C ALA A 414 26.33 -6.80 -8.48
N LEU A 415 25.76 -6.91 -9.68
CA LEU A 415 24.31 -7.00 -9.90
C LEU A 415 23.94 -8.46 -10.15
N ARG A 416 23.44 -9.14 -9.13
CA ARG A 416 23.06 -10.56 -9.20
C ARG A 416 21.59 -10.71 -9.55
N ASN A 417 21.26 -11.57 -10.51
CA ASN A 417 19.89 -12.01 -10.75
C ASN A 417 19.60 -13.24 -9.86
N PRO A 418 18.67 -13.16 -8.88
CA PRO A 418 18.42 -14.25 -7.95
C PRO A 418 17.87 -15.53 -8.60
N ALA A 419 17.09 -15.40 -9.69
CA ALA A 419 16.45 -16.53 -10.37
C ALA A 419 17.47 -17.45 -11.09
N SER A 420 18.48 -16.86 -11.75
CA SER A 420 19.58 -17.61 -12.37
C SER A 420 20.73 -17.90 -11.41
N GLY A 421 20.84 -17.12 -10.35
CA GLY A 421 21.95 -17.12 -9.40
C GLY A 421 23.24 -16.46 -9.93
N ARG A 422 23.18 -15.85 -11.12
CA ARG A 422 24.32 -15.30 -11.88
C ARG A 422 24.36 -13.77 -11.84
N CYS A 423 25.48 -13.19 -12.24
CA CYS A 423 25.75 -11.77 -12.20
C CYS A 423 25.69 -11.13 -13.60
N LEU A 424 25.28 -9.86 -13.67
CA LEU A 424 25.36 -9.03 -14.86
C LEU A 424 26.83 -8.89 -15.27
N ASP A 425 27.11 -9.20 -16.53
CA ASP A 425 28.46 -9.39 -17.05
C ASP A 425 28.58 -8.71 -18.42
N ALA A 426 29.66 -7.95 -18.62
CA ALA A 426 30.04 -7.47 -19.95
C ALA A 426 30.80 -8.56 -20.69
N THR A 427 30.24 -9.00 -21.84
CA THR A 427 30.73 -10.16 -22.59
C THR A 427 32.18 -9.98 -23.05
N GLY A 428 32.99 -11.05 -22.92
CA GLY A 428 34.33 -11.11 -23.51
C GLY A 428 35.32 -10.13 -22.86
N PRO A 429 35.20 -9.88 -21.54
CA PRO A 429 35.66 -8.68 -20.84
C PRO A 429 36.04 -7.51 -21.74
N SER A 430 35.09 -7.06 -22.56
CA SER A 430 35.31 -5.98 -23.54
C SER A 430 34.71 -4.67 -23.04
N SER A 431 35.46 -3.58 -23.19
CA SER A 431 35.02 -2.21 -22.87
C SER A 431 34.68 -1.39 -24.13
N GLY A 432 34.64 -2.04 -25.30
CA GLY A 432 34.24 -1.41 -26.56
C GLY A 432 32.75 -1.04 -26.55
N ASP A 433 32.42 0.08 -27.20
CA ASP A 433 31.04 0.48 -27.43
C ASP A 433 30.30 -0.59 -28.25
N GLY A 434 29.10 -0.95 -27.81
CA GLY A 434 28.31 -2.03 -28.38
C GLY A 434 28.56 -3.41 -27.76
N THR A 435 29.47 -3.53 -26.77
CA THR A 435 29.66 -4.80 -26.04
C THR A 435 28.34 -5.21 -25.38
N ARG A 436 27.82 -6.40 -25.72
CA ARG A 436 26.56 -6.92 -25.17
C ARG A 436 26.72 -7.24 -23.69
N LEU A 437 25.64 -7.08 -22.93
CA LEU A 437 25.56 -7.59 -21.56
C LEU A 437 24.87 -8.96 -21.55
N GLN A 438 25.31 -9.80 -20.62
CA GLN A 438 24.83 -11.16 -20.39
C GLN A 438 24.76 -11.45 -18.88
N ILE A 439 24.24 -12.62 -18.50
CA ILE A 439 24.50 -13.20 -17.19
C ILE A 439 25.67 -14.19 -17.25
N TRP A 440 26.50 -14.19 -16.21
CA TRP A 440 27.59 -15.15 -16.03
C TRP A 440 27.76 -15.50 -14.55
N ASP A 441 28.39 -16.63 -14.24
CA ASP A 441 28.72 -17.00 -12.87
C ASP A 441 29.47 -15.84 -12.19
N CYS A 442 29.07 -15.54 -10.96
CA CYS A 442 29.60 -14.42 -10.20
C CYS A 442 31.05 -14.68 -9.82
N ALA A 443 31.98 -14.06 -10.53
CA ALA A 443 33.43 -14.20 -10.33
C ALA A 443 34.05 -13.00 -9.59
N GLY A 444 33.31 -11.89 -9.45
CA GLY A 444 33.82 -10.65 -8.85
C GLY A 444 34.88 -9.95 -9.71
N SER A 445 35.00 -10.34 -10.99
CA SER A 445 35.87 -9.70 -11.97
C SER A 445 35.36 -8.32 -12.34
N GLY A 446 36.26 -7.43 -12.78
CA GLY A 446 35.92 -6.03 -13.09
C GLY A 446 34.79 -5.86 -14.11
N ASN A 447 34.57 -6.82 -15.01
CA ASN A 447 33.49 -6.80 -15.99
C ASN A 447 32.10 -7.17 -15.41
N GLN A 448 32.03 -7.43 -14.10
CA GLN A 448 30.83 -7.70 -13.32
C GLN A 448 30.62 -6.68 -12.18
N LEU A 449 31.48 -5.65 -12.10
CA LEU A 449 31.39 -4.61 -11.10
C LEU A 449 30.71 -3.38 -11.69
N TRP A 450 29.67 -2.93 -10.99
CA TRP A 450 28.75 -1.89 -11.41
C TRP A 450 28.57 -0.89 -10.27
N GLN A 451 28.67 0.38 -10.60
CA GLN A 451 28.23 1.47 -9.76
C GLN A 451 26.80 1.81 -10.19
N ILE A 452 25.85 1.48 -9.33
CA ILE A 452 24.44 1.85 -9.51
C ILE A 452 24.19 3.27 -8.99
N PRO A 453 23.19 3.98 -9.52
CA PRO A 453 22.74 5.25 -8.96
C PRO A 453 22.44 5.08 -7.47
N ALA A 454 23.11 5.90 -6.65
CA ALA A 454 23.10 5.81 -5.20
C ALA A 454 22.20 6.83 -4.56
#